data_AF-A0A379Y1V8-F1
#
_entry.id   AF-A0A379Y1V8-F1
#
_cell.length_a   1.000
_cell.length_b   1.000
_cell.length_c   1.000
_cell.angle_alpha   90.00
_cell.angle_beta   90.00
_cell.angle_gamma   90.00
#
_symmetry.space_group_name_H-M   'P 1'
#
loop_
_entity.id
_entity.type
_entity.pdbx_description
1 polymer ?
#
loop_
_entity_poly.entity_id
_entity_poly.type
_entity_poly.pdbx_seq_one_letter_code
_entity_poly.pdbx_strand_id
1 'polypeptide(L)'
;MFDDLKESWFVSQVETVIQTEINGLPDLLKSLSKDLAHAIVIKQYQVRSFVFSKVDGVRLDPRIAALESVLTFVSIYGVQGEILVHGQDCLGSLKIVCIKLLQQLEAEPLTVTEKTYIETFISPLIQNVLIDRGHS
;
A
#
# COMPACT_ATOMS: atom_id res chain seq x y z
N MET A 1 13.25 18.37 -13.36
CA MET A 1 14.55 17.96 -12.77
C MET A 1 14.51 17.88 -11.25
N PHE A 2 14.28 18.98 -10.50
CA PHE A 2 14.16 18.88 -9.03
C PHE A 2 12.84 18.26 -8.54
N ASP A 3 11.76 18.38 -9.32
CA ASP A 3 10.50 17.73 -8.99
C ASP A 3 10.56 16.21 -9.12
N ASP A 4 11.30 15.70 -10.11
CA ASP A 4 11.54 14.27 -10.30
C ASP A 4 12.30 13.67 -9.10
N LEU A 5 13.32 14.38 -8.60
CA LEU A 5 14.05 13.99 -7.38
C LEU A 5 13.14 13.97 -6.14
N LYS A 6 12.23 14.95 -6.02
CA LYS A 6 11.26 15.01 -4.91
C LYS A 6 10.20 13.92 -5.01
N GLU A 7 9.84 13.50 -6.22
CA GLU A 7 8.96 12.35 -6.44
C GLU A 7 9.67 11.05 -6.06
N SER A 8 10.88 10.82 -6.58
CA SER A 8 11.67 9.63 -6.21
C SER A 8 11.91 9.54 -4.70
N TRP A 9 12.18 10.68 -4.04
CA TRP A 9 12.31 10.72 -2.59
C TRP A 9 11.00 10.35 -1.88
N PHE A 10 9.85 10.90 -2.32
CA PHE A 10 8.55 10.53 -1.75
C PHE A 10 8.24 9.05 -1.97
N VAL A 11 8.48 8.52 -3.17
CA VAL A 11 8.32 7.09 -3.49
C VAL A 11 9.17 6.22 -2.55
N SER A 12 10.42 6.64 -2.26
CA SER A 12 11.27 5.93 -1.30
C SER A 12 10.73 5.97 0.14
N GLN A 13 10.05 7.04 0.55
CA GLN A 13 9.37 7.12 1.85
C GLN A 13 8.19 6.13 1.90
N VAL A 14 7.39 6.06 0.83
CA VAL A 14 6.29 5.09 0.73
C VAL A 14 6.81 3.66 0.81
N GLU A 15 7.87 3.34 0.07
CA GLU A 15 8.53 2.04 0.13
C GLU A 15 9.02 1.71 1.55
N THR A 16 9.62 2.69 2.24
CA THR A 16 10.11 2.55 3.62
C THR A 16 8.97 2.27 4.61
N VAL A 17 7.82 2.95 4.45
CA VAL A 17 6.63 2.69 5.28
C VAL A 17 6.17 1.25 5.11
N ILE A 18 6.02 0.78 3.87
CA ILE A 18 5.60 -0.59 3.58
C ILE A 18 6.62 -1.61 4.14
N GLN A 19 7.92 -1.38 3.91
CA GLN A 19 8.98 -2.25 4.40
C GLN A 19 9.00 -2.33 5.93
N THR A 20 8.72 -1.23 6.61
CA THR A 20 8.64 -1.18 8.08
C THR A 20 7.51 -2.07 8.59
N GLU A 21 6.34 -2.02 7.97
CA GLU A 21 5.21 -2.88 8.36
C GLU A 21 5.46 -4.35 8.07
N ILE A 22 6.09 -4.66 6.94
CA ILE A 22 6.53 -6.01 6.58
C ILE A 22 7.55 -6.54 7.60
N ASN A 23 8.51 -5.72 8.02
CA ASN A 23 9.51 -6.08 9.03
C ASN A 23 8.89 -6.29 10.42
N GLY A 24 7.70 -5.77 10.66
CA GLY A 24 6.90 -5.99 11.87
C GLY A 24 6.04 -7.25 11.85
N LEU A 25 6.11 -8.09 10.81
CA LEU A 25 5.44 -9.39 10.74
C LEU A 25 6.26 -10.48 11.46
N PRO A 26 5.68 -11.63 11.83
CA PRO A 26 6.43 -12.77 12.39
C PRO A 26 7.62 -13.22 11.51
N ASP A 27 8.73 -13.66 12.12
CA ASP A 27 10.01 -13.94 11.43
C ASP A 27 9.90 -14.95 10.28
N LEU A 28 8.97 -15.90 10.37
CA LEU A 28 8.69 -16.90 9.33
C LEU A 28 8.26 -16.26 8.00
N LEU A 29 7.70 -15.04 8.05
CA LEU A 29 7.25 -14.26 6.91
C LEU A 29 8.29 -13.21 6.44
N LYS A 30 9.26 -12.84 7.28
CA LYS A 30 10.29 -11.82 6.97
C LYS A 30 11.34 -12.30 5.97
N SER A 31 11.73 -13.57 6.06
CA SER A 31 12.81 -14.13 5.22
C SER A 31 12.46 -14.21 3.72
N LEU A 32 11.16 -14.07 3.39
CA LEU A 32 10.61 -14.23 2.04
C LEU A 32 10.01 -12.93 1.49
N SER A 33 10.09 -11.81 2.23
CA SER A 33 9.55 -10.52 1.83
C SER A 33 10.63 -9.55 1.32
N LYS A 34 11.84 -10.07 1.05
CA LYS A 34 12.91 -9.29 0.43
C LYS A 34 12.41 -8.76 -0.91
N ASP A 35 12.53 -7.45 -1.10
CA ASP A 35 12.07 -6.71 -2.28
C ASP A 35 10.54 -6.64 -2.48
N LEU A 36 9.73 -7.15 -1.54
CA LEU A 36 8.26 -7.10 -1.64
C LEU A 36 7.73 -5.67 -1.57
N ALA A 37 8.27 -4.83 -0.69
CA ALA A 37 7.90 -3.41 -0.62
C ALA A 37 8.19 -2.69 -1.95
N HIS A 38 9.35 -2.95 -2.54
CA HIS A 38 9.73 -2.41 -3.84
C HIS A 38 8.77 -2.88 -4.94
N ALA A 39 8.46 -4.18 -5.00
CA ALA A 39 7.53 -4.74 -5.98
C ALA A 39 6.12 -4.12 -5.88
N ILE A 40 5.63 -3.88 -4.65
CA ILE A 40 4.35 -3.21 -4.40
C ILE A 40 4.36 -1.79 -4.97
N VAL A 41 5.40 -1.01 -4.69
CA VAL A 41 5.52 0.38 -5.15
C VAL A 41 5.65 0.47 -6.66
N ILE A 42 6.50 -0.37 -7.27
CA ILE A 42 6.64 -0.43 -8.73
C ILE A 42 5.30 -0.80 -9.38
N LYS A 43 4.57 -1.77 -8.80
CA LYS A 43 3.27 -2.15 -9.35
C LYS A 43 2.26 -1.02 -9.26
N GLN A 44 2.21 -0.31 -8.13
CA GLN A 44 1.36 0.87 -8.01
C GLN A 44 1.74 1.92 -9.04
N TYR A 45 3.03 2.16 -9.29
CA TYR A 45 3.48 3.14 -10.28
C TYR A 45 3.01 2.78 -11.70
N GLN A 46 3.05 1.49 -12.05
CA GLN A 46 2.55 0.97 -13.34
C GLN A 46 1.04 1.08 -13.50
N VAL A 47 0.29 0.87 -12.42
CA VAL A 47 -1.18 0.89 -12.44
C VAL A 47 -1.70 2.33 -12.38
N ARG A 48 -1.15 3.12 -11.46
CA ARG A 48 -1.57 4.49 -11.19
C ARG A 48 -0.51 5.27 -10.41
N SER A 49 0.33 6.01 -11.14
CA SER A 49 1.33 6.90 -10.55
C SER A 49 0.76 8.14 -9.84
N PHE A 50 -0.53 8.45 -10.04
CA PHE A 50 -1.19 9.63 -9.45
C PHE A 50 -1.06 9.71 -7.92
N VAL A 51 -1.04 8.58 -7.22
CA VAL A 51 -0.84 8.53 -5.76
C VAL A 51 0.50 9.10 -5.30
N PHE A 52 1.50 9.10 -6.20
CA PHE A 52 2.82 9.68 -5.97
C PHE A 52 2.95 11.11 -6.48
N SER A 53 1.89 11.70 -7.02
CA SER A 53 1.88 13.07 -7.53
C SER A 53 1.57 14.08 -6.41
N LYS A 54 1.74 15.37 -6.71
CA LYS A 54 1.26 16.46 -5.84
C LYS A 54 -0.18 16.80 -6.22
N VAL A 55 -1.02 17.09 -5.23
CA VAL A 55 -2.33 17.72 -5.38
C VAL A 55 -2.24 19.10 -4.76
N ASP A 56 -2.49 20.15 -5.55
CA ASP A 56 -2.36 21.56 -5.12
C ASP A 56 -1.00 21.90 -4.48
N GLY A 57 0.08 21.30 -5.00
CA GLY A 57 1.44 21.50 -4.52
C GLY A 57 1.83 20.70 -3.28
N VAL A 58 0.90 19.96 -2.68
CA VAL A 58 1.10 19.14 -1.48
C VAL A 58 1.04 17.65 -1.85
N ARG A 59 1.84 16.82 -1.18
CA ARG A 59 1.79 15.36 -1.32
C ARG A 59 0.90 14.78 -0.22
N LEU A 60 0.28 13.64 -0.51
CA LEU A 60 -0.41 12.85 0.52
C LEU A 60 0.59 12.43 1.60
N ASP A 61 0.07 12.14 2.80
CA ASP A 61 0.81 11.35 3.77
C ASP A 61 1.35 10.05 3.13
N PRO A 62 2.65 9.71 3.29
CA PRO A 62 3.23 8.48 2.76
C PRO A 62 2.48 7.21 3.16
N ARG A 63 1.82 7.18 4.32
CA ARG A 63 1.01 6.05 4.80
C ARG A 63 -0.26 5.84 3.97
N ILE A 64 -0.87 6.92 3.48
CA ILE A 64 -2.03 6.84 2.56
C ILE A 64 -1.58 6.21 1.25
N ALA A 65 -0.47 6.70 0.70
CA ALA A 65 0.10 6.15 -0.52
C ALA A 65 0.56 4.69 -0.35
N ALA A 66 1.12 4.35 0.81
CA ALA A 66 1.49 2.98 1.16
C ALA A 66 0.25 2.07 1.22
N LEU A 67 -0.81 2.50 1.91
CA LEU A 67 -2.05 1.74 2.04
C LEU A 67 -2.68 1.47 0.68
N GLU A 68 -2.82 2.49 -0.18
CA GLU A 68 -3.31 2.29 -1.54
C GLU A 68 -2.44 1.31 -2.31
N SER A 69 -1.11 1.46 -2.25
CA SER A 69 -0.17 0.60 -2.98
C SER A 69 -0.34 -0.87 -2.58
N VAL A 70 -0.42 -1.16 -1.29
CA VAL A 70 -0.61 -2.53 -0.78
C VAL A 70 -1.99 -3.06 -1.19
N LEU A 71 -3.05 -2.26 -1.05
CA LEU A 71 -4.40 -2.67 -1.44
C LEU A 71 -4.53 -2.93 -2.95
N THR A 72 -3.95 -2.08 -3.79
CA THR A 72 -3.88 -2.28 -5.25
C THR A 72 -3.15 -3.58 -5.58
N PHE A 73 -1.99 -3.80 -4.94
CA PHE A 73 -1.22 -5.02 -5.13
C PHE A 73 -2.05 -6.27 -4.77
N VAL A 74 -2.72 -6.25 -3.61
CA VAL A 74 -3.59 -7.35 -3.18
C VAL A 74 -4.81 -7.50 -4.09
N SER A 75 -5.42 -6.42 -4.55
CA SER A 75 -6.58 -6.46 -5.44
C SER A 75 -6.23 -7.12 -6.78
N ILE A 76 -5.06 -6.81 -7.34
CA ILE A 76 -4.62 -7.35 -8.63
C ILE A 76 -4.21 -8.82 -8.52
N TYR A 77 -3.37 -9.15 -7.56
CA TYR A 77 -2.81 -10.51 -7.46
C TYR A 77 -3.67 -11.45 -6.62
N GLY A 78 -4.53 -10.92 -5.76
CA GLY A 78 -5.39 -11.72 -4.91
C GLY A 78 -6.51 -12.45 -5.65
N VAL A 79 -6.89 -12.01 -6.85
CA VAL A 79 -7.92 -12.67 -7.70
C VAL A 79 -7.38 -13.98 -8.29
N GLN A 80 -6.07 -14.12 -8.42
CA GLN A 80 -5.42 -15.33 -8.93
C GLN A 80 -5.22 -16.42 -7.88
N GLY A 81 -5.76 -16.22 -6.67
CA GLY A 81 -5.80 -17.23 -5.62
C GLY A 81 -4.53 -17.38 -4.78
N GLU A 82 -3.38 -16.90 -5.26
CA GLU A 82 -2.11 -17.02 -4.51
C GLU A 82 -1.21 -15.82 -4.81
N ILE A 83 -0.94 -14.96 -3.81
CA ILE A 83 0.16 -14.00 -3.93
C ILE A 83 1.42 -14.75 -3.52
N LEU A 84 1.94 -15.56 -4.44
CA LEU A 84 3.15 -16.36 -4.20
C LEU A 84 4.38 -15.45 -4.26
N VAL A 85 4.94 -15.13 -3.10
CA VAL A 85 6.30 -14.60 -3.00
C VAL A 85 7.19 -15.74 -2.54
N HIS A 86 8.13 -16.15 -3.39
CA HIS A 86 8.98 -17.34 -3.17
C HIS A 86 8.21 -18.64 -2.81
N GLY A 87 7.00 -18.81 -3.36
CA GLY A 87 6.19 -20.02 -3.16
C GLY A 87 5.36 -20.04 -1.88
N GLN A 88 5.27 -18.92 -1.15
CA GLN A 88 4.35 -18.77 -0.01
C GLN A 88 3.26 -17.75 -0.29
N ASP A 89 2.02 -18.08 0.10
CA ASP A 89 0.90 -17.15 0.04
C ASP A 89 1.10 -16.00 1.04
N CYS A 90 1.40 -14.82 0.52
CA CYS A 90 1.60 -13.60 1.30
C CYS A 90 0.31 -12.79 1.47
N LEU A 91 -0.83 -13.27 0.96
CA LEU A 91 -2.10 -12.53 1.01
C LEU A 91 -2.51 -12.17 2.44
N GLY A 92 -2.48 -13.15 3.36
CA GLY A 92 -2.84 -12.92 4.76
C GLY A 92 -1.94 -11.87 5.42
N SER A 93 -0.64 -11.95 5.17
CA SER A 93 0.37 -11.02 5.65
C SER A 93 0.15 -9.60 5.13
N LEU A 94 -0.15 -9.44 3.84
CA LEU A 94 -0.43 -8.14 3.24
C LEU A 94 -1.74 -7.54 3.75
N LYS A 95 -2.76 -8.35 4.03
CA LYS A 95 -3.97 -7.88 4.71
C LYS A 95 -3.68 -7.37 6.12
N ILE A 96 -2.79 -8.04 6.87
CA ILE A 96 -2.34 -7.56 8.19
C ILE A 96 -1.63 -6.20 8.03
N VAL A 97 -0.76 -6.04 7.03
CA VAL A 97 -0.11 -4.75 6.73
C VAL A 97 -1.15 -3.66 6.44
N CYS A 98 -2.18 -3.93 5.62
CA CYS A 98 -3.26 -2.97 5.38
C CYS A 98 -3.96 -2.53 6.66
N ILE A 99 -4.26 -3.47 7.57
CA ILE A 99 -4.93 -3.17 8.84
C ILE A 99 -4.04 -2.30 9.73
N LYS A 100 -2.74 -2.59 9.82
CA LYS A 100 -1.80 -1.76 10.60
C LYS A 100 -1.71 -0.33 10.07
N LEU A 101 -1.62 -0.17 8.75
CA LEU A 101 -1.60 1.15 8.12
C LEU A 101 -2.91 1.91 8.36
N LEU A 102 -4.06 1.24 8.29
CA LEU A 102 -5.35 1.84 8.64
C LEU A 102 -5.38 2.34 10.08
N GLN A 103 -4.93 1.52 11.04
CA GLN A 103 -4.88 1.90 12.45
C GLN A 103 -3.98 3.13 12.69
N GLN A 104 -2.86 3.23 11.97
CA GLN A 104 -1.98 4.41 12.04
C GLN A 104 -2.67 5.66 11.49
N LEU A 105 -3.41 5.54 10.39
CA LEU A 105 -4.16 6.65 9.80
C LEU A 105 -5.34 7.09 10.67
N GLU A 106 -5.96 6.18 11.41
CA GLU A 106 -7.02 6.50 12.38
C GLU A 106 -6.48 7.19 13.64
N ALA A 107 -5.23 6.91 14.02
CA ALA A 107 -4.59 7.46 15.20
C ALA A 107 -4.13 8.93 15.03
N GLU A 108 -4.04 9.43 13.79
CA GLU A 108 -3.53 10.76 13.48
C GLU A 108 -4.53 11.63 12.72
N PRO A 109 -4.51 12.96 12.92
CA PRO A 109 -5.43 13.85 12.22
C PRO A 109 -5.10 13.93 10.73
N LEU A 110 -6.07 13.60 9.89
CA LEU A 110 -5.99 13.73 8.44
C LEU A 110 -6.57 15.06 7.95
N THR A 111 -5.97 15.62 6.90
CA THR A 111 -6.50 16.79 6.19
C THR A 111 -7.78 16.46 5.44
N VAL A 112 -8.55 17.48 5.04
CA VAL A 112 -9.77 17.29 4.22
C VAL A 112 -9.43 16.62 2.89
N THR A 113 -8.35 17.05 2.22
CA THR A 113 -7.88 16.47 0.96
C THR A 113 -7.58 14.97 1.10
N GLU A 114 -6.93 14.57 2.18
CA GLU A 114 -6.59 13.17 2.44
C GLU A 114 -7.83 12.32 2.72
N LYS A 115 -8.80 12.85 3.48
CA LYS A 115 -10.08 12.17 3.72
C LYS A 115 -10.83 11.95 2.41
N THR A 116 -10.96 13.00 1.58
CA THR A 116 -11.60 12.89 0.27
C THR A 116 -10.86 11.90 -0.64
N TYR A 117 -9.53 11.89 -0.61
CA TYR A 117 -8.74 10.93 -1.36
C TYR A 117 -9.01 9.49 -0.91
N ILE A 118 -9.02 9.25 0.42
CA ILE A 118 -9.32 7.94 1.00
C ILE A 118 -10.71 7.48 0.56
N GLU A 119 -11.73 8.31 0.72
CA GLU A 119 -13.11 8.00 0.35
C GLU A 119 -13.23 7.67 -1.14
N THR A 120 -12.55 8.42 -2.00
CA THR A 120 -12.67 8.29 -3.46
C THR A 120 -11.92 7.07 -3.98
N PHE A 121 -10.74 6.78 -3.46
CA PHE A 121 -9.82 5.84 -4.09
C PHE A 121 -9.45 4.63 -3.23
N ILE A 122 -9.41 4.78 -1.91
CA ILE A 122 -8.96 3.73 -1.00
C ILE A 122 -10.16 2.92 -0.48
N SER A 123 -11.26 3.56 -0.11
CA SER A 123 -12.47 2.89 0.38
C SER A 123 -12.97 1.79 -0.57
N PRO A 124 -13.04 1.98 -1.91
CA PRO A 124 -13.43 0.89 -2.82
C PRO A 124 -12.48 -0.31 -2.78
N LEU A 125 -11.17 -0.06 -2.64
CA LEU A 125 -10.16 -1.13 -2.54
C LEU A 125 -10.26 -1.87 -1.20
N ILE A 126 -10.55 -1.17 -0.11
CA ILE A 126 -10.81 -1.79 1.20
C ILE A 126 -11.99 -2.74 1.11
N GLN A 127 -13.10 -2.31 0.51
CA GLN A 127 -14.29 -3.16 0.34
C GLN A 127 -13.94 -4.44 -0.42
N ASN A 128 -13.20 -4.33 -1.53
CA ASN A 128 -12.78 -5.46 -2.34
C ASN A 128 -11.78 -6.40 -1.63
N VAL A 129 -10.79 -5.85 -0.91
CA VAL A 129 -9.67 -6.63 -0.38
C VAL A 129 -9.95 -7.20 1.01
N LEU A 130 -10.57 -6.41 1.88
CA LEU A 130 -10.70 -6.72 3.31
C LEU A 130 -12.10 -7.19 3.70
N ILE A 131 -13.14 -6.74 2.99
CA ILE A 131 -14.54 -7.00 3.37
C ILE A 131 -15.16 -8.09 2.49
N ASP A 132 -14.88 -8.10 1.18
CA ASP A 132 -15.53 -9.04 0.26
C ASP A 132 -14.58 -10.13 -0.26
N ARG A 133 -14.62 -11.29 0.41
CA ARG A 133 -14.32 -12.60 -0.18
C ARG A 133 -15.37 -13.63 0.26
N GLY A 134 -16.63 -13.23 0.22
CA GLY A 134 -17.76 -14.14 0.30
C GLY A 134 -18.07 -14.70 -1.09
N HIS A 135 -17.20 -15.54 -1.66
CA HIS A 135 -17.56 -16.34 -2.83
C HIS A 135 -17.55 -17.81 -2.41
N SER A 136 -18.78 -18.29 -2.17
CA SER A 136 -19.19 -19.69 -2.17
C SER A 136 -19.08 -20.28 -3.58
#